data_AF-A0A972P049-F1
#
_entry.id   AF-A0A972P049-F1
#
_cell.length_a   1.000
_cell.length_b   1.000
_cell.length_c   1.000
_cell.angle_alpha   90.00
_cell.angle_beta   90.00
_cell.angle_gamma   90.00
#
_symmetry.space_group_name_H-M   'P 1'
#
loop_
_entity.id
_entity.type
_entity.pdbx_description
1 polymer ?
#
loop_
_entity_poly.entity_id
_entity_poly.type
_entity_poly.pdbx_seq_one_letter_code
_entity_poly.pdbx_strand_id
1 'polypeptide(L)'
;MDSYPTESAFESDVWESVVKVAEHIGLNKEVACLTSHRTNPDRSPVYWKEFCKQEKGPDVNVLGSNNRLDIVFKHPEYGSIGIEVKCLGTKGHAAKLTQGIGQMFLALAHRDRTILVIHCGTVSSAEKQRLREVAEEICKETRTAVIVVPTK
;
A
#
# COMPACT_ATOMS: atom_id res chain seq x y z
N MET A 1 -23.09 -6.26 4.77
CA MET A 1 -22.39 -7.11 3.77
C MET A 1 -21.19 -6.30 3.38
N ASP A 2 -20.13 -6.35 4.19
CA ASP A 2 -19.12 -5.29 4.17
C ASP A 2 -17.74 -5.88 4.03
N SER A 3 -17.53 -6.54 2.89
CA SER A 3 -16.22 -6.99 2.45
C SER A 3 -16.00 -6.54 1.02
N TYR A 4 -14.85 -5.91 0.74
CA TYR A 4 -14.47 -5.65 -0.66
C TYR A 4 -14.46 -6.96 -1.45
N PRO A 5 -15.13 -7.01 -2.61
CA PRO A 5 -15.26 -8.24 -3.40
C PRO A 5 -13.93 -8.69 -4.01
N THR A 6 -12.99 -7.76 -4.20
CA THR A 6 -11.66 -8.00 -4.78
C THR A 6 -10.60 -7.10 -4.13
N GLU A 7 -9.33 -7.45 -4.28
CA GLU A 7 -8.21 -6.60 -3.87
C GLU A 7 -8.21 -5.28 -4.66
N SER A 8 -8.53 -5.31 -5.96
CA SER A 8 -8.63 -4.10 -6.79
C SER A 8 -9.74 -3.15 -6.34
N ALA A 9 -10.89 -3.67 -5.89
CA ALA A 9 -11.95 -2.82 -5.34
C ALA A 9 -11.51 -2.15 -4.03
N PHE A 10 -10.74 -2.86 -3.20
CA PHE A 10 -10.19 -2.30 -1.98
C PHE A 10 -9.11 -1.26 -2.27
N GLU A 11 -8.20 -1.55 -3.19
CA GLU A 11 -7.19 -0.61 -3.63
C GLU A 11 -7.79 0.68 -4.19
N SER A 12 -8.87 0.59 -4.97
CA SER A 12 -9.58 1.77 -5.48
C SER A 12 -10.07 2.69 -4.37
N ASP A 13 -10.60 2.13 -3.28
CA ASP A 13 -11.08 2.93 -2.13
C ASP A 13 -9.92 3.54 -1.31
N VAL A 14 -8.81 2.81 -1.19
CA VAL A 14 -7.57 3.36 -0.63
C VAL A 14 -7.04 4.50 -1.50
N TRP A 15 -7.04 4.34 -2.82
CA TRP A 15 -6.62 5.36 -3.79
C TRP A 15 -7.44 6.64 -3.64
N GLU A 16 -8.76 6.54 -3.63
CA GLU A 16 -9.64 7.70 -3.44
C GLU A 16 -9.35 8.44 -2.12
N SER A 17 -9.05 7.70 -1.06
CA SER A 17 -8.70 8.27 0.23
C SER A 17 -7.35 9.02 0.18
N VAL A 18 -6.34 8.44 -0.48
CA VAL A 18 -5.02 9.09 -0.63
C VAL A 18 -5.11 10.33 -1.52
N VAL A 19 -5.92 10.29 -2.58
CA VAL A 19 -6.17 11.45 -3.45
C VAL A 19 -6.79 12.61 -2.65
N LYS A 20 -7.78 12.34 -1.82
CA LYS A 20 -8.39 13.36 -0.93
C LYS A 20 -7.36 13.96 0.02
N VAL A 21 -6.45 13.14 0.56
CA VAL A 21 -5.35 13.65 1.41
C VAL A 21 -4.43 14.56 0.61
N ALA A 22 -4.03 14.16 -0.60
CA ALA A 22 -3.17 14.97 -1.47
C ALA A 22 -3.79 16.35 -1.76
N GLU A 23 -5.07 16.38 -2.12
CA GLU A 23 -5.82 17.62 -2.34
C GLU A 23 -5.91 18.47 -1.07
N HIS A 24 -6.22 17.85 0.07
CA HIS A 24 -6.37 18.53 1.35
C HIS A 24 -5.08 19.25 1.80
N ILE A 25 -3.92 18.65 1.54
CA ILE A 25 -2.62 19.26 1.86
C ILE A 25 -2.05 20.11 0.71
N GLY A 26 -2.87 20.45 -0.28
CA GLY A 26 -2.54 21.41 -1.35
C GLY A 26 -1.59 20.87 -2.42
N LEU A 27 -1.48 19.55 -2.57
CA LEU A 27 -0.64 18.94 -3.59
C LEU A 27 -1.41 18.67 -4.89
N ASN A 28 -0.70 18.76 -6.01
CA ASN A 28 -1.21 18.24 -7.28
C ASN A 28 -1.27 16.70 -7.21
N LYS A 29 -2.49 16.17 -7.06
CA LYS A 29 -2.75 14.73 -6.94
C LYS A 29 -2.21 13.90 -8.11
N GLU A 30 -2.18 14.43 -9.33
CA GLU A 30 -1.75 13.68 -10.54
C GLU A 30 -0.26 13.32 -10.53
N VAL A 31 0.53 14.10 -9.79
CA VAL A 31 1.99 13.91 -9.64
C VAL A 31 2.38 13.43 -8.26
N ALA A 32 1.60 13.80 -7.24
CA ALA A 32 1.88 13.46 -5.86
C ALA A 32 1.37 12.06 -5.52
N CYS A 33 0.29 11.59 -6.13
CA CYS A 33 -0.28 10.26 -5.91
C CYS A 33 -0.25 9.47 -7.22
N LEU A 34 0.34 8.27 -7.21
CA LEU A 34 0.46 7.43 -8.41
C LEU A 34 0.12 5.97 -8.06
N THR A 35 -0.70 5.31 -8.87
CA THR A 35 -1.02 3.87 -8.73
C THR A 35 -0.44 3.08 -9.89
N SER A 36 -0.04 1.84 -9.62
CA SER A 36 0.45 0.94 -10.67
C SER A 36 -0.69 0.33 -11.51
N HIS A 37 -1.92 0.35 -11.00
CA HIS A 37 -3.11 -0.24 -11.61
C HIS A 37 -3.79 0.72 -12.59
N ARG A 38 -4.17 0.24 -13.78
CA ARG A 38 -4.45 1.09 -14.97
C ARG A 38 -5.88 1.60 -15.05
N THR A 39 -6.75 1.22 -14.12
CA THR A 39 -8.20 1.46 -14.21
C THR A 39 -8.67 2.71 -13.47
N ASN A 40 -7.81 3.38 -12.70
CA ASN A 40 -8.22 4.49 -11.84
C ASN A 40 -8.17 5.86 -12.54
N PRO A 41 -9.20 6.71 -12.39
CA PRO A 41 -9.21 8.08 -12.88
C PRO A 41 -8.16 8.93 -12.14
N ASP A 42 -7.75 10.06 -12.74
CA ASP A 42 -6.74 11.01 -12.22
C ASP A 42 -5.28 10.49 -12.19
N ARG A 43 -5.00 9.39 -12.88
CA ARG A 43 -3.63 8.86 -13.06
C ARG A 43 -2.93 9.52 -14.26
N SER A 44 -1.65 9.83 -14.10
CA SER A 44 -0.73 10.05 -15.23
C SER A 44 0.20 8.85 -15.47
N PRO A 45 0.00 8.08 -16.56
CA PRO A 45 0.92 7.01 -16.96
C PRO A 45 2.36 7.49 -17.20
N VAL A 46 2.51 8.73 -17.65
CA VAL A 46 3.81 9.36 -17.90
C VAL A 46 4.56 9.55 -16.58
N TYR A 47 3.92 10.14 -15.56
CA TYR A 47 4.57 10.35 -14.26
C TYR A 47 4.92 9.05 -13.56
N TRP A 48 4.10 8.00 -13.68
CA TRP A 48 4.47 6.66 -13.19
C TRP A 48 5.72 6.12 -13.88
N LYS A 49 5.80 6.22 -15.21
CA LYS A 49 6.96 5.75 -15.97
C LYS A 49 8.22 6.53 -15.61
N GLU A 50 8.12 7.85 -15.45
CA GLU A 50 9.25 8.68 -15.02
C GLU A 50 9.68 8.37 -13.59
N PHE A 51 8.72 8.13 -12.68
CA PHE A 51 9.02 7.70 -11.32
C PHE A 51 9.80 6.38 -11.29
N CYS A 52 9.39 5.38 -12.08
CA CYS A 52 10.11 4.11 -12.18
C CYS A 52 11.54 4.24 -12.73
N LYS A 53 11.86 5.31 -13.48
CA LYS A 53 13.21 5.55 -14.01
C LYS A 53 14.18 6.18 -13.00
N GLN A 54 13.69 6.67 -11.87
CA GLN A 54 14.50 7.41 -10.89
C GLN A 54 15.33 6.49 -9.96
N GLU A 55 15.53 5.21 -10.29
CA GLU A 55 16.19 4.25 -9.39
C GLU A 55 17.72 4.47 -9.24
N LYS A 56 18.10 4.90 -8.03
CA LYS A 56 19.38 4.60 -7.37
C LYS A 56 19.12 3.50 -6.33
N GLY A 57 19.38 2.23 -6.65
CA GLY A 57 19.28 1.08 -5.72
C GLY A 57 19.31 -0.28 -6.44
N PRO A 58 19.84 -1.37 -5.82
CA PRO A 58 20.39 -2.54 -6.52
C PRO A 58 19.36 -3.37 -7.32
N ASP A 59 19.86 -3.99 -8.38
CA ASP A 59 19.15 -4.66 -9.47
C ASP A 59 18.05 -5.63 -9.01
N VAL A 60 16.82 -5.14 -9.13
CA VAL A 60 15.56 -5.73 -8.64
C VAL A 60 15.06 -6.90 -9.51
N ASN A 61 15.68 -7.14 -10.66
CA ASN A 61 15.36 -8.26 -11.55
C ASN A 61 15.61 -9.64 -10.91
N VAL A 62 16.44 -9.70 -9.85
CA VAL A 62 16.78 -10.94 -9.14
C VAL A 62 15.69 -11.36 -8.13
N LEU A 63 14.79 -10.45 -7.74
CA LEU A 63 13.80 -10.70 -6.68
C LEU A 63 12.37 -10.95 -7.19
N GLY A 64 12.16 -11.05 -8.51
CA GLY A 64 10.88 -11.47 -9.11
C GLY A 64 9.68 -10.53 -8.91
N SER A 65 9.89 -9.37 -8.29
CA SER A 65 8.87 -8.34 -8.06
C SER A 65 9.17 -7.16 -8.99
N ASN A 66 8.35 -6.96 -10.01
CA ASN A 66 8.42 -5.81 -10.91
C ASN A 66 7.93 -4.51 -10.22
N ASN A 67 8.47 -4.18 -9.04
CA ASN A 67 8.32 -2.92 -8.28
C ASN A 67 6.98 -2.18 -8.46
N ARG A 68 5.86 -2.91 -8.32
CA ARG A 68 4.53 -2.30 -8.24
C ARG A 68 4.09 -2.31 -6.80
N LEU A 69 4.43 -1.23 -6.10
CA LEU A 69 3.56 -0.76 -5.04
C LEU A 69 2.19 -0.51 -5.66
N ASP A 70 1.14 -0.86 -4.93
CA ASP A 70 -0.22 -0.58 -5.39
C ASP A 70 -0.39 0.93 -5.58
N ILE A 71 0.05 1.72 -4.60
CA ILE A 71 -0.02 3.19 -4.60
C ILE A 71 1.30 3.81 -4.07
N VAL A 72 1.68 4.98 -4.59
CA VAL A 72 2.80 5.80 -4.12
C VAL A 72 2.31 7.22 -3.91
N PHE A 73 2.67 7.82 -2.77
CA PHE A 73 2.34 9.19 -2.41
C PHE A 73 3.61 9.99 -2.06
N LYS A 74 3.78 11.21 -2.60
CA LYS A 74 4.88 12.12 -2.27
C LYS A 74 4.41 13.17 -1.27
N HIS A 75 4.81 13.01 -0.01
CA HIS A 75 4.51 13.96 1.06
C HIS A 75 5.65 14.99 1.22
N PRO A 76 5.37 16.28 1.43
CA PRO A 76 6.39 17.32 1.55
C PRO A 76 7.32 17.11 2.76
N GLU A 77 6.79 16.60 3.88
CA GLU A 77 7.56 16.38 5.12
C GLU A 77 8.19 14.98 5.19
N TYR A 78 7.54 13.98 4.58
CA TYR A 78 7.87 12.56 4.80
C TYR A 78 8.47 11.89 3.57
N GLY A 79 8.66 12.64 2.48
CA GLY A 79 9.19 12.12 1.23
C GLY A 79 8.23 11.17 0.54
N SER A 80 8.79 10.14 -0.09
CA SER A 80 8.06 9.11 -0.82
C SER A 80 7.50 8.04 0.13
N ILE A 81 6.18 7.89 0.10
CA ILE A 81 5.43 6.90 0.87
C ILE A 81 4.89 5.85 -0.11
N GLY A 82 5.34 4.61 0.05
CA GLY A 82 4.74 3.46 -0.64
C GLY A 82 3.54 2.91 0.12
N ILE A 83 2.49 2.51 -0.58
CA ILE A 83 1.29 1.92 0.00
C ILE A 83 1.01 0.60 -0.71
N GLU A 84 1.09 -0.49 0.05
CA GLU A 84 0.68 -1.84 -0.34
C GLU A 84 -0.72 -2.12 0.19
N VAL A 85 -1.54 -2.80 -0.60
CA VAL A 85 -2.92 -3.13 -0.27
C VAL A 85 -3.09 -4.63 -0.25
N LYS A 86 -3.69 -5.17 0.81
CA LYS A 86 -4.00 -6.61 0.92
C LYS A 86 -5.41 -6.87 1.38
N CYS A 87 -6.08 -7.75 0.65
CA CYS A 87 -7.40 -8.23 1.02
C CYS A 87 -7.30 -9.66 1.57
N LEU A 88 -7.38 -9.80 2.90
CA LEU A 88 -7.37 -11.09 3.59
C LEU A 88 -8.75 -11.73 3.43
N GLY A 89 -8.83 -12.70 2.52
CA GLY A 89 -10.06 -13.48 2.29
C GLY A 89 -10.26 -14.58 3.34
N THR A 90 -11.26 -15.42 3.11
CA THR A 90 -11.61 -16.57 3.98
C THR A 90 -10.51 -17.62 4.11
N LYS A 91 -9.57 -17.70 3.15
CA LYS A 91 -8.50 -18.71 3.11
C LYS A 91 -7.14 -18.07 2.83
N GLY A 92 -6.09 -18.65 3.42
CA GLY A 92 -4.71 -18.24 3.16
C GLY A 92 -4.35 -16.84 3.68
N HIS A 93 -5.06 -16.30 4.67
CA HIS A 93 -4.82 -14.95 5.20
C HIS A 93 -3.41 -14.80 5.78
N ALA A 94 -2.87 -15.81 6.47
CA ALA A 94 -1.49 -15.78 6.98
C ALA A 94 -0.46 -15.64 5.84
N ALA A 95 -0.60 -16.42 4.76
CA ALA A 95 0.29 -16.33 3.61
C ALA A 95 0.21 -14.95 2.92
N LYS A 96 -1.01 -14.42 2.75
CA LYS A 96 -1.23 -13.08 2.19
C LYS A 96 -0.65 -11.97 3.07
N LEU A 97 -0.77 -12.10 4.39
CA LEU A 97 -0.18 -11.19 5.34
C LEU A 97 1.35 -11.21 5.24
N THR A 98 1.96 -12.39 5.29
CA THR A 98 3.42 -12.56 5.15
C THR A 98 3.92 -11.96 3.84
N GLN A 99 3.19 -12.18 2.74
CA GLN A 99 3.51 -11.57 1.46
C GLN A 99 3.44 -10.04 1.54
N GLY A 100 2.35 -9.47 2.07
CA GLY A 100 2.20 -8.02 2.23
C GLY A 100 3.30 -7.39 3.09
N ILE A 101 3.67 -8.04 4.19
CA ILE A 101 4.78 -7.60 5.05
C ILE A 101 6.10 -7.63 4.29
N GLY A 102 6.39 -8.72 3.56
CA GLY A 102 7.59 -8.83 2.74
C GLY A 102 7.68 -7.72 1.70
N GLN A 103 6.58 -7.44 0.98
CA GLN A 103 6.52 -6.35 0.01
C GLN A 103 6.73 -4.98 0.65
N MET A 104 6.10 -4.72 1.81
CA MET A 104 6.25 -3.49 2.57
C MET A 104 7.72 -3.22 2.97
N PHE A 105 8.44 -4.25 3.44
CA PHE A 105 9.85 -4.11 3.80
C PHE A 105 10.75 -3.94 2.57
N LEU A 106 10.51 -4.69 1.50
CA LEU A 106 11.27 -4.53 0.26
C LEU A 106 11.13 -3.12 -0.33
N ALA A 107 9.93 -2.55 -0.27
CA ALA A 107 9.67 -1.21 -0.76
C ALA A 107 10.48 -0.12 -0.03
N LEU A 108 10.94 -0.34 1.21
CA LEU A 108 11.82 0.61 1.92
C LEU A 108 13.20 0.80 1.26
N ALA A 109 13.65 -0.13 0.41
CA ALA A 109 14.91 0.02 -0.31
C ALA A 109 14.92 1.24 -1.25
N HIS A 110 13.73 1.69 -1.67
CA HIS A 110 13.57 2.77 -2.64
C HIS A 110 12.64 3.88 -2.15
N ARG A 111 12.17 3.82 -0.90
CA ARG A 111 11.17 4.75 -0.36
C ARG A 111 11.57 5.23 1.03
N ASP A 112 11.04 6.40 1.37
CA ASP A 112 11.26 6.99 2.68
C ASP A 112 10.40 6.28 3.73
N ARG A 113 9.17 5.91 3.37
CA ARG A 113 8.22 5.18 4.23
C ARG A 113 7.39 4.18 3.44
N THR A 114 6.86 3.16 4.11
CA THR A 114 5.92 2.20 3.51
C THR A 114 4.74 1.91 4.44
N ILE A 115 3.55 1.76 3.87
CA ILE A 115 2.33 1.45 4.60
C ILE A 115 1.72 0.20 3.98
N LEU A 116 1.36 -0.77 4.80
CA LEU A 116 0.55 -1.91 4.39
C LEU A 116 -0.88 -1.71 4.90
N VAL A 117 -1.83 -1.58 3.98
CA VAL A 117 -3.25 -1.41 4.30
C VAL A 117 -3.96 -2.74 4.09
N ILE A 118 -4.60 -3.24 5.14
CA ILE A 118 -5.16 -4.59 5.20
C ILE A 118 -6.66 -4.50 5.41
N HIS A 119 -7.43 -5.04 4.48
CA HIS A 119 -8.85 -5.33 4.68
C HIS A 119 -9.02 -6.80 5.06
N CYS A 120 -9.65 -7.03 6.21
CA CYS A 120 -9.77 -8.35 6.79
C CYS A 120 -11.04 -9.13 6.40
N GLY A 121 -11.91 -8.58 5.54
CA GLY A 121 -13.11 -9.27 5.05
C GLY A 121 -13.87 -10.03 6.14
N THR A 122 -14.09 -11.33 5.90
CA THR A 122 -14.82 -12.24 6.79
C THR A 122 -13.96 -12.87 7.90
N VAL A 123 -12.72 -12.41 8.11
CA VAL A 123 -11.87 -12.86 9.22
C VAL A 123 -12.54 -12.51 10.55
N SER A 124 -12.43 -13.40 11.53
CA SER A 124 -13.07 -13.21 12.84
C SER A 124 -12.49 -11.99 13.58
N SER A 125 -13.27 -11.41 14.50
CA SER A 125 -12.81 -10.25 15.29
C SER A 125 -11.58 -10.55 16.14
N ALA A 126 -11.47 -11.77 16.69
CA ALA A 126 -10.29 -12.19 17.45
C ALA A 126 -9.03 -12.24 16.57
N GLU A 127 -9.15 -12.77 15.35
CA GLU A 127 -8.03 -12.82 14.41
C GLU A 127 -7.67 -11.42 13.89
N LYS A 128 -8.67 -10.55 13.63
CA LYS A 128 -8.44 -9.13 13.32
C LYS A 128 -7.65 -8.42 14.43
N GLN A 129 -7.97 -8.69 15.69
CA GLN A 129 -7.28 -8.10 16.84
C GLN A 129 -5.84 -8.63 16.94
N ARG A 130 -5.65 -9.94 16.81
CA ARG A 130 -4.32 -10.56 16.77
C ARG A 130 -3.45 -10.00 15.64
N LEU A 131 -4.02 -9.76 14.47
CA LEU A 131 -3.33 -9.14 13.35
C LEU A 131 -2.87 -7.72 13.67
N ARG A 132 -3.65 -6.94 14.42
CA ARG A 132 -3.26 -5.61 14.87
C ARG A 132 -2.10 -5.67 15.86
N GLU A 133 -2.13 -6.61 16.80
CA GLU A 133 -1.06 -6.79 17.77
C GLU A 133 0.26 -7.17 17.08
N VAL A 134 0.23 -8.13 16.15
CA VAL A 134 1.40 -8.50 15.35
C VAL A 134 1.89 -7.34 14.48
N ALA A 135 0.97 -6.59 13.87
CA ALA A 135 1.29 -5.39 13.11
C ALA A 135 2.01 -4.33 13.96
N GLU A 136 1.51 -4.06 15.16
CA GLU A 136 2.12 -3.11 16.11
C GLU A 136 3.53 -3.55 16.54
N GLU A 137 3.73 -4.85 16.77
CA GLU A 137 5.06 -5.39 17.09
C GLU A 137 6.04 -5.24 15.92
N ILE A 138 5.62 -5.54 14.69
CA ILE A 138 6.45 -5.42 13.48
C ILE A 138 6.81 -3.96 13.19
N CYS A 139 5.90 -3.03 13.47
CA CYS A 139 6.05 -1.61 13.12
C CYS A 139 6.68 -0.74 14.22
N LYS A 140 7.00 -1.29 15.39
CA LYS A 140 7.28 -0.51 16.61
C LYS A 140 8.47 0.44 16.52
N GLU A 141 9.38 0.27 15.55
CA GLU A 141 10.59 1.10 15.41
C GLU A 141 11.00 1.34 13.95
N THR A 142 10.04 1.31 13.02
CA THR A 142 10.35 1.30 11.58
C THR A 142 9.73 2.49 10.86
N ARG A 143 10.23 2.74 9.64
CA ARG A 143 9.58 3.63 8.66
C ARG A 143 8.36 2.96 8.01
N THR A 144 7.80 1.94 8.67
CA THR A 144 6.66 1.16 8.18
C THR A 144 5.45 1.35 9.08
N ALA A 145 4.26 1.20 8.50
CA ALA A 145 3.02 1.14 9.25
C ALA A 145 2.10 0.06 8.67
N VAL A 146 1.37 -0.63 9.51
CA VAL A 146 0.33 -1.56 9.07
C VAL A 146 -1.02 -1.05 9.57
N ILE A 147 -1.96 -0.84 8.65
CA ILE A 147 -3.30 -0.34 8.95
C ILE A 147 -4.29 -1.47 8.69
N VAL A 148 -4.93 -1.97 9.74
CA VAL A 148 -6.01 -2.96 9.63
C VAL A 148 -7.35 -2.25 9.55
N VAL A 149 -7.90 -2.13 8.34
CA VAL A 149 -9.16 -1.44 8.06
C VAL A 149 -10.32 -2.19 8.71
N PRO A 150 -11.17 -1.51 9.50
CA PRO A 150 -12.37 -2.12 10.06
C PRO A 150 -13.32 -2.57 8.95
N THR A 151 -14.01 -3.68 9.15
CA THR A 151 -15.18 -4.03 8.33
C THR A 151 -16.26 -2.98 8.55
N LYS A 152 -16.82 -2.42 7.47
CA LYS A 152 -17.94 -1.46 7.54
C LYS A 152 -19.18 -2.12 8.18
#